data_AF-A0A661X2R6-F1
#
_entry.id   AF-A0A661X2R6-F1
#
_cell.length_a   1.000
_cell.length_b   1.000
_cell.length_c   1.000
_cell.angle_alpha   90.00
_cell.angle_beta   90.00
_cell.angle_gamma   90.00
#
_symmetry.space_group_name_H-M   'P 1'
#
loop_
_entity.id
_entity.type
_entity.pdbx_description
1 polymer ?
#
loop_
_entity_poly.entity_id
_entity_poly.type
_entity_poly.pdbx_seq_one_letter_code
_entity_poly.pdbx_strand_id
1 'polypeptide(L)' 'MANPKRRHSKARRDKRRSHDALTPIQTIKCDHCGEAKLPHKVCNACGYYKGRQVLAVRVTA' A
#
# COMPACT_ATOMS: atom_id res chain seq x y z
N MET A 1 -6.44 -39.54 -2.36
CA MET A 1 -6.35 -38.06 -2.34
C MET A 1 -7.68 -37.49 -1.92
N ALA A 2 -7.71 -36.47 -1.06
CA ALA A 2 -8.95 -35.87 -0.60
C ALA A 2 -9.51 -34.92 -1.67
N ASN A 3 -10.66 -35.27 -2.25
CA ASN A 3 -11.37 -34.43 -3.22
C ASN A 3 -12.66 -33.87 -2.63
N PRO A 4 -13.04 -32.63 -2.97
CA PRO A 4 -14.35 -32.09 -2.61
C PRO A 4 -15.47 -32.98 -3.16
N LYS A 5 -16.36 -33.46 -2.30
CA LYS A 5 -17.49 -34.29 -2.73
C LYS A 5 -18.49 -33.52 -3.60
N ARG A 6 -18.61 -32.20 -3.41
CA ARG A 6 -19.54 -31.32 -4.13
C ARG A 6 -18.94 -29.94 -4.34
N ARG A 7 -19.46 -29.22 -5.35
CA ARG A 7 -19.16 -27.80 -5.57
C ARG A 7 -19.68 -26.95 -4.41
N HIS A 8 -18.85 -26.03 -3.91
CA HIS A 8 -19.31 -25.01 -2.95
C HIS A 8 -20.28 -24.02 -3.62
N SER A 9 -21.37 -23.68 -2.93
CA SER A 9 -22.30 -22.65 -3.41
C SER A 9 -21.61 -21.29 -3.48
N LYS A 10 -22.11 -20.40 -4.34
CA LYS A 10 -21.61 -19.02 -4.46
C LYS A 10 -21.62 -18.32 -3.10
N ALA A 11 -22.74 -18.42 -2.37
CA ALA A 11 -22.87 -17.88 -1.02
C ALA A 11 -21.82 -18.40 -0.03
N ARG A 12 -21.47 -19.69 -0.04
CA ARG A 12 -20.44 -20.24 0.85
C ARG A 12 -19.04 -19.72 0.49
N ARG A 13 -18.73 -19.64 -0.82
CA ARG A 13 -17.46 -19.08 -1.29
C ARG A 13 -17.33 -17.61 -0.90
N ASP A 14 -18.38 -16.82 -1.11
CA ASP A 14 -18.34 -15.37 -0.93
C ASP A 14 -18.34 -15.01 0.56
N LYS A 15 -19.09 -15.74 1.41
CA LYS A 15 -19.00 -15.63 2.88
C LYS A 15 -17.61 -15.96 3.41
N ARG A 16 -16.93 -16.96 2.84
CA ARG A 16 -15.55 -17.28 3.25
C ARG A 16 -14.59 -16.14 2.92
N ARG A 17 -14.81 -15.42 1.80
CA ARG A 17 -13.97 -14.32 1.32
C ARG A 17 -14.33 -12.96 1.93
N SER A 18 -15.25 -12.90 2.89
CA SER A 18 -15.68 -11.62 3.49
C SER A 18 -14.56 -10.90 4.23
N HIS A 19 -13.52 -11.62 4.65
CA HIS A 19 -12.37 -11.09 5.36
C HIS A 19 -11.14 -10.90 4.47
N ASP A 20 -11.22 -11.23 3.18
CA ASP A 20 -10.09 -11.15 2.24
C ASP A 20 -9.90 -9.72 1.66
N ALA A 21 -10.48 -8.70 2.31
CA ALA A 21 -10.37 -7.32 1.85
C ALA A 21 -8.97 -6.75 2.14
N LEU A 22 -8.41 -6.03 1.17
CA LEU A 22 -7.13 -5.34 1.33
C LEU A 22 -7.31 -4.10 2.20
N THR A 23 -6.34 -3.85 3.09
CA THR A 23 -6.29 -2.61 3.88
C THR A 23 -5.68 -1.48 3.05
N PRO A 24 -6.27 -0.27 3.06
CA PRO A 24 -5.69 0.87 2.38
C PRO A 24 -4.41 1.31 3.08
N ILE A 25 -3.42 1.71 2.29
CA ILE A 25 -2.14 2.22 2.80
C ILE A 25 -2.32 3.67 3.25
N GLN A 26 -1.85 3.98 4.45
CA GLN A 26 -1.85 5.35 4.98
C GLN A 26 -0.71 6.15 4.37
N THR A 27 -1.04 7.26 3.74
CA THR A 27 -0.08 8.22 3.16
C THR A 27 -0.18 9.56 3.87
N ILE A 28 0.97 10.20 4.08
CA ILE A 28 1.08 11.54 4.66
C ILE A 28 1.65 12.50 3.62
N LYS A 29 1.36 13.80 3.76
CA LYS A 29 1.99 14.81 2.90
C LYS A 29 3.47 14.96 3.24
N CYS A 30 4.29 15.21 2.23
CA CYS A 30 5.70 15.54 2.41
C CYS A 30 5.86 17.04 2.71
N ASP A 31 6.60 17.37 3.77
CA ASP A 31 6.80 18.76 4.21
C ASP A 31 7.60 19.62 3.22
N HIS A 32 8.38 18.98 2.33
CA HIS A 32 9.22 19.68 1.35
C HIS A 32 8.56 19.88 -0.01
N CYS A 33 7.87 18.87 -0.55
CA CYS A 33 7.31 18.91 -1.91
C CYS A 33 5.79 18.79 -1.96
N GLY A 34 5.10 18.59 -0.83
CA GLY A 34 3.65 18.43 -0.77
C GLY A 34 3.11 17.08 -1.24
N GLU A 35 3.92 16.26 -1.91
CA GLU A 35 3.54 14.96 -2.46
C GLU A 35 3.17 13.92 -1.38
N ALA A 36 2.31 12.97 -1.72
CA ALA A 36 1.97 11.87 -0.83
C ALA A 36 3.18 10.92 -0.64
N LYS A 37 3.58 10.71 0.61
CA LYS A 37 4.65 9.78 0.99
C LYS A 37 4.15 8.79 2.03
N LEU A 38 4.84 7.66 2.12
CA LEU A 38 4.63 6.73 3.23
C LEU A 38 5.22 7.28 4.52
N PRO A 39 4.56 7.09 5.68
CA PRO A 39 5.12 7.48 6.96
C PRO A 39 6.44 6.73 7.23
N HIS A 40 7.36 7.40 7.91
CA HIS A 40 8.69 6.89 8.27
C HIS A 40 9.61 6.45 7.12
N LYS A 41 9.25 6.72 5.85
CA LYS A 41 10.09 6.48 4.68
C LYS A 41 10.58 7.79 4.05
N VAL A 42 11.67 7.70 3.31
CA VAL A 42 12.17 8.81 2.47
C VAL A 42 11.13 9.10 1.39
N CYS A 43 10.92 10.38 1.09
CA CYS A 43 10.04 10.75 -0.02
C CYS A 43 10.69 10.37 -1.36
N ASN A 44 10.01 9.58 -2.19
CA ASN A 44 10.53 9.15 -3.48
C ASN A 44 10.61 10.29 -4.51
N ALA A 45 9.81 11.36 -4.35
CA ALA A 45 9.77 12.48 -5.27
C ALA A 45 10.94 13.46 -5.06
N CYS A 46 11.24 13.82 -3.80
CA CYS A 46 12.25 14.83 -3.48
C CYS A 46 13.50 14.28 -2.77
N GLY A 47 13.48 13.01 -2.32
CA GLY A 47 14.63 12.42 -1.61
C GLY A 47 14.82 12.92 -0.18
N TYR A 48 13.88 13.70 0.37
CA TYR A 48 13.96 14.25 1.72
C TYR A 48 13.35 13.31 2.78
N TYR A 49 14.00 13.28 3.94
CA TYR A 49 13.51 12.65 5.16
C TYR A 49 13.94 13.46 6.38
N LYS A 50 12.99 13.79 7.27
CA LYS A 50 13.23 14.60 8.48
C LYS A 50 14.04 15.88 8.20
N GLY A 51 13.69 16.59 7.13
CA GLY A 51 14.34 17.87 6.76
C GLY A 51 15.75 17.77 6.19
N ARG A 52 16.24 16.55 5.91
CA ARG A 52 17.55 16.33 5.25
C ARG A 52 17.36 15.63 3.92
N GLN A 53 18.15 16.02 2.93
CA GLN A 53 18.22 15.32 1.65
C GLN A 53 19.06 14.05 1.84
N VAL A 54 18.41 12.89 1.75
CA VAL A 54 19.05 11.58 1.96
C VAL A 54 19.38 10.93 0.62
N LEU A 55 18.58 11.20 -0.41
CA LEU A 55 18.79 10.70 -1.77
C LEU A 55 18.93 11.88 -2.73
N ALA A 56 19.95 11.82 -3.58
CA ALA A 56 20.08 12.71 -4.74
C ALA A 56 19.12 12.23 -5.84
N VAL A 57 17.81 12.44 -5.63
CA VAL A 57 16.79 12.16 -6.64
C VAL A 57 16.75 13.35 -7.60
N ARG A 58 16.86 13.09 -8.91
CA ARG A 58 16.61 14.13 -9.93
C ARG A 58 15.13 14.48 -9.88
N VAL A 59 14.82 15.71 -9.49
CA VAL A 59 13.46 16.25 -9.47
C VAL A 59 12.95 16.25 -10.91
N THR A 60 12.05 15.33 -11.27
CA THR A 60 11.26 15.44 -12.50
C THR A 60 10.10 16.37 -12.19
N ALA A 61 10.14 17.57 -12.76
CA ALA A 61 9.07 18.55 -12.76
C ALA A 61 7.93 18.13 -13.70
#